data_AF-A0A2D4ST44-F1
#
_entry.id   AF-A0A2D4ST44-F1
#
_cell.length_a   1.000
_cell.length_b   1.000
_cell.length_c   1.000
_cell.angle_alpha   90.00
_cell.angle_beta   90.00
_cell.angle_gamma   90.00
#
_symmetry.space_group_name_H-M   'P 1'
#
loop_
_entity.id
_entity.type
_entity.pdbx_description
1 polymer ?
#
loop_
_entity_poly.entity_id
_entity_poly.type
_entity_poly.pdbx_seq_one_letter_code
_entity_poly.pdbx_strand_id
1 'polypeptide(L)'
;MTKEEEWELLAQIHEGEKELLTQAWTIPEVLTHCTQKMDVKNRIRMGELEDYLEERAKKEHPKAIELFAQHQHLEQLRYRIVKQAEGMIPKILEPIIEGAVIALLFEELLDLAEYGLYRSTRVFDYSRGLPYRTYARWTIRALCSRYIDHKMDGEEWFPSETAGRIVFVPA
;
A
#
# COMPACT_ATOMS: atom_id res chain seq x y z
N MET A 1 20.25 -0.80 2.77
CA MET A 1 19.87 0.02 1.61
C MET A 1 19.96 1.49 2.00
N THR A 2 20.60 2.28 1.17
CA THR A 2 20.81 3.72 1.40
C THR A 2 19.53 4.50 1.15
N LYS A 3 19.51 5.79 1.48
CA LYS A 3 18.36 6.66 1.19
C LYS A 3 18.17 6.81 -0.33
N GLU A 4 19.26 6.86 -1.06
CA GLU A 4 19.32 6.98 -2.51
C GLU A 4 18.73 5.73 -3.16
N GLU A 5 19.15 4.53 -2.73
CA GLU A 5 18.61 3.27 -3.23
C GLU A 5 17.09 3.11 -2.92
N GLU A 6 16.64 3.52 -1.73
CA GLU A 6 15.21 3.52 -1.35
C GLU A 6 14.41 4.43 -2.30
N TRP A 7 14.96 5.60 -2.63
CA TRP A 7 14.34 6.57 -3.51
C TRP A 7 14.30 6.10 -4.96
N GLU A 8 15.38 5.49 -5.45
CA GLU A 8 15.44 4.88 -6.78
C GLU A 8 14.41 3.76 -6.96
N LEU A 9 14.27 2.89 -5.96
CA LEU A 9 13.26 1.82 -6.00
C LEU A 9 11.83 2.39 -6.03
N LEU A 10 11.55 3.42 -5.21
CA LEU A 10 10.23 4.08 -5.20
C LEU A 10 9.92 4.77 -6.52
N ALA A 11 10.92 5.40 -7.16
CA ALA A 11 10.77 6.00 -8.48
C ALA A 11 10.53 4.92 -9.57
N GLN A 12 11.28 3.81 -9.54
CA GLN A 12 11.07 2.67 -10.44
C GLN A 12 9.67 2.08 -10.30
N ILE A 13 9.18 1.91 -9.07
CA ILE A 13 7.82 1.44 -8.81
C ILE A 13 6.81 2.40 -9.43
N HIS A 14 6.95 3.71 -9.19
CA HIS A 14 5.99 4.70 -9.67
C HIS A 14 5.92 4.79 -11.19
N GLU A 15 7.08 4.90 -11.86
CA GLU A 15 7.11 4.96 -13.33
C GLU A 15 6.64 3.64 -13.93
N GLY A 16 7.01 2.50 -13.33
CA GLY A 16 6.53 1.18 -13.75
C GLY A 16 5.02 1.02 -13.61
N GLU A 17 4.40 1.50 -12.54
CA GLU A 17 2.94 1.47 -12.38
C GLU A 17 2.24 2.35 -13.41
N LYS A 18 2.79 3.54 -13.68
CA LYS A 18 2.26 4.45 -14.69
C LYS A 18 2.34 3.84 -16.08
N GLU A 19 3.44 3.18 -16.40
CA GLU A 19 3.62 2.46 -17.65
C GLU A 19 2.64 1.28 -17.75
N LEU A 20 2.55 0.46 -16.70
CA LEU A 20 1.64 -0.67 -16.63
C LEU A 20 0.19 -0.24 -16.81
N LEU A 21 -0.25 0.83 -16.15
CA LEU A 21 -1.60 1.39 -16.32
C LEU A 21 -1.84 1.86 -17.76
N THR A 22 -0.86 2.55 -18.35
CA THR A 22 -0.93 3.03 -19.73
C THR A 22 -1.09 1.86 -20.71
N GLN A 23 -0.32 0.78 -20.52
CA GLN A 23 -0.43 -0.42 -21.34
C GLN A 23 -1.72 -1.21 -21.06
N ALA A 24 -2.17 -1.29 -19.81
CA ALA A 24 -3.41 -2.00 -19.46
C ALA A 24 -4.64 -1.32 -20.10
N TRP A 25 -4.65 0.01 -20.19
CA TRP A 25 -5.73 0.75 -20.85
C TRP A 25 -5.83 0.52 -22.36
N THR A 26 -4.82 -0.08 -23.00
CA THR A 26 -4.96 -0.50 -24.40
C THR A 26 -5.79 -1.78 -24.57
N ILE A 27 -6.13 -2.47 -23.49
CA ILE A 27 -7.01 -3.65 -23.49
C ILE A 27 -8.46 -3.15 -23.33
N PRO A 28 -9.33 -3.25 -24.36
CA PRO A 28 -10.69 -2.70 -24.31
C PRO A 28 -11.53 -3.21 -23.13
N GLU A 29 -11.32 -4.46 -22.74
CA GLU A 29 -12.00 -5.11 -21.62
C GLU A 29 -11.52 -4.61 -20.25
N VAL A 30 -10.28 -4.11 -20.13
CA VAL A 30 -9.79 -3.48 -18.89
C VAL A 30 -10.59 -2.22 -18.63
N LEU A 31 -10.81 -1.40 -19.67
CA LEU A 31 -11.60 -0.19 -19.54
C LEU A 31 -13.02 -0.53 -19.08
N THR A 32 -13.64 -1.54 -19.66
CA THR A 32 -14.98 -2.01 -19.26
C THR A 32 -15.00 -2.55 -17.82
N HIS A 33 -14.02 -3.37 -17.44
CA HIS A 33 -13.92 -3.96 -16.11
C HIS A 33 -13.66 -2.91 -15.01
N CYS A 34 -12.78 -1.94 -15.28
CA CYS A 34 -12.45 -0.85 -14.36
C CYS A 34 -13.53 0.24 -14.33
N THR A 35 -14.25 0.50 -15.44
CA THR A 35 -15.27 1.57 -15.51
C THR A 35 -16.66 1.14 -15.05
N GLN A 36 -17.03 -0.13 -15.13
CA GLN A 36 -18.34 -0.63 -14.67
C GLN A 36 -18.55 -0.48 -13.14
N LYS A 37 -17.51 -0.10 -12.39
CA LYS A 37 -17.57 0.19 -10.94
C LYS A 37 -17.32 1.66 -10.57
N MET A 38 -17.22 2.60 -11.51
CA MET A 38 -16.64 3.93 -11.26
C MET A 38 -17.58 4.99 -10.64
N ASP A 39 -17.12 5.56 -9.51
CA ASP A 39 -17.07 7.01 -9.36
C ASP A 39 -15.78 7.51 -10.02
N VAL A 40 -15.94 8.29 -11.10
CA VAL A 40 -14.90 8.71 -12.06
C VAL A 40 -13.77 9.54 -11.42
N LYS A 41 -13.94 9.98 -10.16
CA LYS A 41 -12.92 10.73 -9.41
C LYS A 41 -11.93 9.84 -8.63
N ASN A 42 -12.19 8.55 -8.49
CA ASN A 42 -11.38 7.67 -7.66
C ASN A 42 -10.53 6.72 -8.51
N ARG A 43 -9.23 6.81 -8.25
CA ARG A 43 -8.14 5.94 -8.73
C ARG A 43 -8.61 4.49 -8.90
N ILE A 44 -8.39 3.93 -10.10
CA ILE A 44 -8.34 2.48 -10.33
C ILE A 44 -7.42 1.92 -9.24
N ARG A 45 -7.96 1.14 -8.31
CA ARG A 45 -7.11 0.48 -7.33
C ARG A 45 -6.28 -0.52 -8.11
N MET A 46 -4.97 -0.40 -8.01
CA MET A 46 -4.03 -1.39 -8.56
C MET A 46 -4.44 -2.84 -8.21
N GLY A 47 -5.13 -3.07 -7.08
CA GLY A 47 -5.72 -4.37 -6.74
C GLY A 47 -6.82 -4.87 -7.70
N GLU A 48 -7.73 -4.02 -8.19
CA GLU A 48 -8.74 -4.45 -9.17
C GLU A 48 -8.11 -4.75 -10.55
N LEU A 49 -7.05 -4.03 -10.89
CA LEU A 49 -6.27 -4.31 -12.09
C LEU A 49 -5.48 -5.62 -11.94
N GLU A 50 -4.90 -5.88 -10.76
CA GLU A 50 -4.21 -7.11 -10.45
C GLU A 50 -5.13 -8.33 -10.59
N ASP A 51 -6.30 -8.32 -9.95
CA ASP A 51 -7.29 -9.41 -10.03
C ASP A 51 -7.65 -9.70 -11.50
N TYR A 52 -7.93 -8.65 -12.27
CA TYR A 52 -8.24 -8.76 -13.69
C TYR A 52 -7.09 -9.39 -14.48
N LEU A 53 -5.87 -8.88 -14.30
CA LEU A 53 -4.69 -9.34 -15.02
C LEU A 53 -4.38 -10.81 -14.67
N GLU A 54 -4.50 -11.18 -13.41
CA GLU A 54 -4.31 -12.56 -12.95
C GLU A 54 -5.34 -13.51 -13.58
N GLU A 55 -6.62 -13.17 -13.52
CA GLU A 55 -7.70 -13.97 -14.12
C GLU A 55 -7.50 -14.17 -15.63
N ARG A 56 -7.06 -13.11 -16.33
CA ARG A 56 -6.82 -13.18 -17.78
C ARG A 56 -5.53 -13.90 -18.12
N ALA A 57 -4.50 -13.78 -17.29
CA ALA A 57 -3.26 -14.54 -17.45
C ALA A 57 -3.51 -16.05 -17.28
N LYS A 58 -4.36 -16.46 -16.33
CA LYS A 58 -4.83 -17.85 -16.17
C LYS A 58 -5.57 -18.38 -17.40
N LYS A 59 -6.18 -17.49 -18.20
CA LYS A 59 -6.84 -17.81 -19.48
C LYS A 59 -5.90 -17.66 -20.69
N GLU A 60 -4.59 -17.62 -20.45
CA GLU A 60 -3.53 -17.55 -21.45
C GLU A 60 -3.58 -16.31 -22.36
N HIS A 61 -4.19 -15.20 -21.92
CA HIS A 61 -4.21 -13.98 -22.71
C HIS A 61 -2.80 -13.34 -22.78
N PRO A 62 -2.14 -13.26 -23.95
CA PRO A 62 -0.70 -12.95 -24.02
C PRO A 62 -0.34 -11.60 -23.39
N LYS A 63 -1.12 -10.55 -23.66
CA LYS A 63 -0.88 -9.23 -23.08
C LYS A 63 -1.15 -9.19 -21.58
N ALA A 64 -2.07 -10.01 -21.08
CA ALA A 64 -2.36 -10.03 -19.64
C ALA A 64 -1.25 -10.76 -18.87
N ILE A 65 -0.69 -11.83 -19.43
CA ILE A 65 0.50 -12.51 -18.87
C ILE A 65 1.66 -11.53 -18.74
N GLU A 66 1.94 -10.78 -19.82
CA GLU A 66 3.03 -9.79 -19.83
C GLU A 66 2.84 -8.73 -18.74
N LEU A 67 1.64 -8.12 -18.68
CA LEU A 67 1.33 -7.07 -17.71
C LEU A 67 1.27 -7.60 -16.27
N PHE A 68 0.78 -8.82 -16.07
CA PHE A 68 0.79 -9.46 -14.75
C PHE A 68 2.22 -9.74 -14.29
N ALA A 69 3.11 -10.20 -15.18
CA ALA A 69 4.53 -10.38 -14.85
C ALA A 69 5.21 -9.05 -14.50
N GLN A 70 4.90 -7.96 -15.21
CA GLN A 70 5.35 -6.61 -14.87
C GLN A 70 4.83 -6.19 -13.49
N HIS A 71 3.54 -6.41 -13.19
CA HIS A 71 2.96 -6.14 -11.87
C HIS A 71 3.71 -6.88 -10.75
N GLN A 72 3.93 -8.19 -10.93
CA GLN A 72 4.66 -9.03 -9.98
C GLN A 72 6.10 -8.54 -9.76
N HIS A 73 6.76 -8.03 -10.80
CA HIS A 73 8.08 -7.41 -10.64
C HIS A 73 8.03 -6.15 -9.75
N LEU A 74 7.04 -5.28 -9.95
CA LEU A 74 6.87 -4.08 -9.13
C LEU A 74 6.58 -4.43 -7.66
N GLU A 75 5.78 -5.48 -7.42
CA GLU A 75 5.51 -5.99 -6.07
C GLU A 75 6.77 -6.58 -5.41
N GLN A 76 7.66 -7.23 -6.17
CA GLN A 76 8.97 -7.65 -5.65
C GLN A 76 9.84 -6.46 -5.24
N LEU A 77 9.83 -5.36 -6.00
CA LEU A 77 10.54 -4.14 -5.61
C LEU A 77 9.94 -3.51 -4.34
N ARG A 78 8.61 -3.49 -4.22
CA ARG A 78 7.92 -3.04 -2.99
C ARG A 78 8.32 -3.87 -1.78
N TYR A 79 8.32 -5.19 -1.93
CA TYR A 79 8.70 -6.10 -0.87
C TYR A 79 10.12 -5.84 -0.35
N ARG A 80 11.06 -5.48 -1.22
CA ARG A 80 12.43 -5.11 -0.81
C ARG A 80 12.46 -3.87 0.09
N ILE A 81 11.65 -2.86 -0.21
CA ILE A 81 11.53 -1.64 0.60
C ILE A 81 10.89 -1.99 1.95
N VAL A 82 9.79 -2.74 1.93
CA VAL A 82 9.08 -3.19 3.14
C VAL A 82 10.02 -3.96 4.05
N LYS A 83 10.69 -5.01 3.55
CA LYS A 83 11.63 -5.83 4.33
C LYS A 83 12.72 -5.01 5.02
N GLN A 84 13.23 -3.98 4.36
CA GLN A 84 14.26 -3.13 4.94
C GLN A 84 13.71 -2.16 6.00
N ALA A 85 12.43 -1.81 5.90
CA ALA A 85 11.76 -0.92 6.82
C ALA A 85 11.12 -1.65 8.00
N GLU A 86 10.81 -2.95 7.91
CA GLU A 86 10.17 -3.78 8.95
C GLU A 86 10.79 -3.61 10.35
N GLY A 87 12.12 -3.50 10.45
CA GLY A 87 12.81 -3.28 11.73
C GLY A 87 12.44 -1.97 12.46
N MET A 88 11.64 -1.09 11.83
CA MET A 88 11.08 0.09 12.47
C MET A 88 9.77 -0.19 13.21
N ILE A 89 9.05 -1.27 12.89
CA ILE A 89 7.72 -1.57 13.45
C ILE A 89 7.78 -1.71 14.97
N PRO A 90 8.69 -2.52 15.56
CA PRO A 90 8.77 -2.63 17.03
C PRO A 90 8.98 -1.27 17.69
N LYS A 91 9.86 -0.43 17.14
CA LYS A 91 10.16 0.92 17.66
C LYS A 91 8.98 1.89 17.57
N ILE A 92 8.03 1.63 16.68
CA ILE A 92 6.80 2.43 16.54
C ILE A 92 5.73 1.94 17.50
N LEU A 93 5.61 0.62 17.66
CA LEU A 93 4.60 0.00 18.52
C LEU A 93 4.96 0.09 20.00
N GLU A 94 6.25 0.00 20.37
CA GLU A 94 6.71 0.05 21.77
C GLU A 94 6.08 1.20 22.59
N PRO A 95 6.10 2.47 22.13
CA PRO A 95 5.45 3.57 22.85
C PRO A 95 3.92 3.56 22.82
N ILE A 96 3.31 2.79 21.91
CA ILE A 96 1.85 2.66 21.79
C ILE A 96 1.33 1.66 22.83
N ILE A 97 2.12 0.62 23.15
CA ILE A 97 1.73 -0.52 23.99
C ILE A 97 1.83 -0.21 25.50
N GLU A 98 1.53 1.02 25.92
CA GLU A 98 1.55 1.37 27.33
C GLU A 98 0.25 0.90 28.03
N GLY A 99 0.30 -0.27 28.68
CA GLY A 99 -0.78 -0.79 29.54
C GLY A 99 -1.24 -2.21 29.19
N ALA A 100 -1.85 -2.90 30.15
CA ALA A 100 -2.22 -4.32 30.03
C ALA A 100 -3.24 -4.61 28.91
N VAL A 101 -4.21 -3.72 28.69
CA VAL A 101 -5.21 -3.88 27.61
C VAL A 101 -4.56 -3.75 26.23
N ILE A 102 -3.61 -2.82 26.07
CA ILE A 102 -2.93 -2.62 24.78
C ILE A 102 -1.93 -3.75 24.50
N ALA A 103 -1.30 -4.31 25.54
CA ALA A 103 -0.45 -5.49 25.39
C ALA A 103 -1.21 -6.72 24.85
N LEU A 104 -2.50 -6.84 25.17
CA LEU A 104 -3.35 -7.91 24.61
C LEU A 104 -3.66 -7.70 23.11
N LEU A 105 -3.49 -6.47 22.59
CA LEU A 105 -3.70 -6.12 21.18
C LEU A 105 -2.41 -6.20 20.35
N PHE A 106 -1.30 -6.67 20.93
CA PHE A 106 0.02 -6.59 20.29
C PHE A 106 0.07 -7.20 18.89
N GLU A 107 -0.41 -8.44 18.72
CA GLU A 107 -0.41 -9.13 17.43
C GLU A 107 -1.29 -8.40 16.41
N GLU A 108 -2.45 -7.90 16.83
CA GLU A 108 -3.34 -7.13 15.95
C GLU A 108 -2.68 -5.81 15.50
N LEU A 109 -1.95 -5.15 16.40
CA LEU A 109 -1.20 -3.93 16.08
C LEU A 109 0.02 -4.21 15.21
N LEU A 110 0.63 -5.39 15.33
CA LEU A 110 1.73 -5.86 14.49
C LEU A 110 1.25 -6.06 13.05
N ASP A 111 0.18 -6.83 12.85
CA ASP A 111 -0.44 -7.05 11.54
C ASP A 111 -0.83 -5.71 10.88
N LEU A 112 -1.40 -4.81 11.68
CA LEU A 112 -1.81 -3.49 11.21
C LEU A 112 -0.61 -2.60 10.85
N ALA A 113 0.50 -2.71 11.58
CA ALA A 113 1.73 -2.00 11.28
C ALA A 113 2.42 -2.54 10.02
N GLU A 114 2.43 -3.85 9.82
CA GLU A 114 2.91 -4.48 8.58
C GLU A 114 2.07 -4.04 7.39
N TYR A 115 0.74 -4.07 7.53
CA TYR A 115 -0.18 -3.54 6.52
C TYR A 115 0.09 -2.05 6.26
N GLY A 116 0.23 -1.23 7.31
CA GLY A 116 0.53 0.19 7.19
C GLY A 116 1.83 0.47 6.47
N LEU A 117 2.85 -0.34 6.72
CA LEU A 117 4.14 -0.26 6.06
C LEU A 117 4.01 -0.60 4.57
N TYR A 118 3.41 -1.73 4.23
CA TYR A 118 3.16 -2.13 2.84
C TYR A 118 2.34 -1.07 2.10
N ARG A 119 1.20 -0.66 2.68
CA ARG A 119 0.32 0.37 2.15
C ARG A 119 1.06 1.67 1.86
N SER A 120 1.97 2.07 2.74
CA SER A 120 2.72 3.31 2.57
C SER A 120 3.53 3.32 1.27
N THR A 121 4.04 2.18 0.77
CA THR A 121 4.71 2.08 -0.53
C THR A 121 3.78 2.36 -1.73
N ARG A 122 2.47 2.09 -1.59
CA ARG A 122 1.49 2.27 -2.67
C ARG A 122 0.99 3.71 -2.81
N VAL A 123 1.00 4.45 -1.70
CA VAL A 123 0.43 5.82 -1.66
C VAL A 123 1.47 6.91 -1.46
N PHE A 124 2.72 6.54 -1.20
CA PHE A 124 3.82 7.49 -1.01
C PHE A 124 4.08 8.30 -2.28
N ASP A 125 4.23 9.61 -2.09
CA ASP A 125 4.53 10.57 -3.14
C ASP A 125 5.96 11.08 -2.94
N TYR A 126 6.90 10.41 -3.63
CA TYR A 126 8.33 10.71 -3.53
C TYR A 126 8.71 12.09 -4.06
N SER A 127 7.85 12.73 -4.87
CA SER A 127 8.06 14.08 -5.39
C SER A 127 8.02 15.16 -4.30
N ARG A 128 7.42 14.85 -3.13
CA ARG A 128 7.29 15.78 -2.00
C ARG A 128 8.58 15.97 -1.19
N GLY A 129 9.65 15.25 -1.51
CA GLY A 129 10.95 15.38 -0.84
C GLY A 129 11.00 14.90 0.62
N LEU A 130 9.92 14.32 1.13
CA LEU A 130 9.88 13.71 2.46
C LEU A 130 10.52 12.32 2.43
N PRO A 131 11.33 11.91 3.43
CA PRO A 131 11.84 10.54 3.50
C PRO A 131 10.70 9.52 3.62
N TYR A 132 10.77 8.42 2.87
CA TYR A 132 9.75 7.36 2.91
C TYR A 132 9.55 6.81 4.32
N ARG A 133 10.63 6.49 5.03
CA ARG A 133 10.56 6.02 6.44
C ARG A 133 9.79 6.98 7.36
N THR A 134 9.92 8.29 7.14
CA THR A 134 9.14 9.26 7.89
C THR A 134 7.66 9.10 7.58
N TYR A 135 7.29 9.06 6.30
CA TYR A 135 5.92 8.84 5.86
C TYR A 135 5.31 7.52 6.35
N ALA A 136 6.05 6.41 6.23
CA ALA A 136 5.64 5.09 6.70
C ALA A 136 5.40 5.08 8.21
N ARG A 137 6.26 5.74 9.01
CA ARG A 137 6.07 5.87 10.46
C ARG A 137 4.75 6.56 10.82
N TRP A 138 4.46 7.68 10.16
CA TRP A 138 3.18 8.39 10.37
C TRP A 138 2.00 7.50 9.97
N THR A 139 2.17 6.73 8.90
CA THR A 139 1.13 5.81 8.42
C THR A 139 0.78 4.73 9.41
N ILE A 140 1.80 4.05 9.94
CA ILE A 140 1.63 3.01 10.95
C ILE A 140 0.96 3.59 12.19
N ARG A 141 1.48 4.72 12.71
CA ARG A 141 0.91 5.35 13.92
C ARG A 141 -0.56 5.72 13.75
N ALA A 142 -0.91 6.36 12.64
CA ALA A 142 -2.29 6.77 12.39
C ALA A 142 -3.25 5.58 12.31
N LEU A 143 -2.82 4.46 11.70
CA LEU A 143 -3.62 3.25 11.62
C LEU A 143 -3.78 2.60 13.00
N CYS A 144 -2.68 2.40 13.73
CA CYS A 144 -2.69 1.81 15.07
C CYS A 144 -3.54 2.63 16.04
N SER A 145 -3.38 3.95 16.07
CA SER A 145 -4.20 4.82 16.93
C SER A 145 -5.69 4.68 16.61
N ARG A 146 -6.06 4.74 15.33
CA ARG A 146 -7.45 4.58 14.91
C ARG A 146 -8.03 3.21 15.28
N TYR A 147 -7.24 2.16 15.14
CA TYR A 147 -7.65 0.81 15.53
C TYR A 147 -7.91 0.72 17.03
N ILE A 148 -7.01 1.28 17.84
CA ILE A 148 -7.17 1.33 19.29
C ILE A 148 -8.45 2.09 19.64
N ASP A 149 -8.68 3.27 19.05
CA ASP A 149 -9.89 4.07 19.31
C ASP A 149 -11.16 3.24 19.04
N HIS A 150 -11.27 2.62 17.87
CA HIS A 150 -12.43 1.76 17.53
C HIS A 150 -12.57 0.56 18.49
N LYS A 151 -11.48 -0.12 18.83
CA LYS A 151 -11.51 -1.25 19.77
C LYS A 151 -11.94 -0.81 21.18
N MET A 152 -11.49 0.36 21.63
CA MET A 152 -11.87 0.92 22.93
C MET A 152 -13.34 1.33 22.97
N ASP A 153 -13.90 1.72 21.83
CA ASP A 153 -15.34 1.99 21.65
C ASP A 153 -16.18 0.71 21.46
N GLY A 154 -15.55 -0.47 21.45
CA GLY A 154 -16.21 -1.76 21.24
C GLY A 154 -16.60 -2.04 19.78
N GLU A 155 -16.02 -1.31 18.84
CA GLU A 155 -16.25 -1.46 17.40
C GLU A 155 -15.19 -2.36 16.75
N GLU A 156 -15.59 -3.07 15.70
CA GLU A 156 -14.64 -3.72 14.78
C GLU A 156 -14.26 -2.76 13.66
N TRP A 157 -12.96 -2.53 13.50
CA TRP A 157 -12.44 -1.72 12.41
C TRP A 157 -11.19 -2.33 11.81
N PHE A 158 -11.16 -2.44 10.48
CA PHE A 158 -9.96 -2.78 9.71
C PHE A 158 -9.80 -1.80 8.55
N PRO A 159 -8.56 -1.40 8.21
CA PRO A 159 -8.33 -0.53 7.08
C PRO A 159 -8.65 -1.24 5.77
N SER A 160 -9.63 -0.72 5.02
CA SER A 160 -9.82 -1.12 3.62
C SER A 160 -8.82 -0.36 2.72
N GLU A 161 -8.37 -1.01 1.64
CA GLU A 161 -7.51 -0.37 0.63
C GLU A 161 -8.10 0.94 0.05
N THR A 162 -9.41 1.14 0.22
CA THR A 162 -10.19 2.32 -0.17
C THR A 162 -9.86 3.59 0.57
N ALA A 163 -9.48 3.49 1.85
CA ALA A 163 -9.52 4.61 2.79
C ALA A 163 -8.29 5.50 2.63
N GLY A 164 -8.13 6.07 1.43
CA GLY A 164 -6.95 6.75 0.91
C GLY A 164 -6.44 7.92 1.75
N ARG A 165 -5.12 8.13 1.63
CA ARG A 165 -4.35 9.32 1.98
C ARG A 165 -4.49 9.80 3.43
N ILE A 166 -3.41 9.64 4.19
CA ILE A 166 -3.16 10.48 5.36
C ILE A 166 -2.99 11.91 4.86
N VAL A 167 -3.94 12.77 5.23
CA VAL A 167 -3.87 14.21 5.01
C VAL A 167 -2.87 14.76 6.02
N PHE A 168 -1.74 15.27 5.55
CA PHE A 168 -0.85 16.07 6.39
C PHE A 168 -1.57 17.37 6.74
N VAL A 169 -1.85 17.58 8.03
CA VAL A 169 -2.13 18.92 8.55
C VAL A 169 -0.78 19.46 9.04
N PRO A 170 -0.14 20.40 8.33
CA PRO A 170 1.05 21.06 8.86
C PRO A 170 0.67 21.81 10.16
N ALA A 171 1.53 21.66 11.17
CA ALA A 171 1.44 22.42 12.43
C ALA A 171 1.71 23.91 12.20
#